data_AF-A0A3B8YWX6-F1
#
_entry.id   AF-A0A3B8YWX6-F1
#
_cell.length_a   1.000
_cell.length_b   1.000
_cell.length_c   1.000
_cell.angle_alpha   90.00
_cell.angle_beta   90.00
_cell.angle_gamma   90.00
#
_symmetry.space_group_name_H-M   'P 1'
#
loop_
_entity.id
_entity.type
_entity.pdbx_description
1 polymer ?
#
loop_
_entity_poly.entity_id
_entity_poly.type
_entity_poly.pdbx_seq_one_letter_code
_entity_poly.pdbx_strand_id
1 'polypeptide(L)'
;KLDSFKSNISDIARSDNAKGQLLRERERLMRQYERMKTELQTYENNIGFLSVSSKKGNNLVDDMNQKMKKIKSELDLLVKKIAAIDEEL
;
A
#
# COMPACT_ATOMS: atom_id res chain seq x y z
N LYS A 1 3.25 -11.72 -8.11
CA LYS A 1 3.57 -10.94 -6.87
C LYS A 1 2.56 -11.19 -5.75
N LEU A 2 1.25 -11.18 -6.02
CA LEU A 2 0.24 -11.56 -5.04
C LEU A 2 0.19 -13.07 -4.83
N ASP A 3 0.25 -13.87 -5.90
CA ASP A 3 0.16 -15.34 -5.81
C ASP A 3 1.32 -15.94 -5.01
N SER A 4 2.54 -15.44 -5.25
CA SER A 4 3.73 -15.80 -4.46
C SER A 4 3.58 -15.44 -2.98
N PHE A 5 2.88 -14.34 -2.68
CA PHE A 5 2.60 -13.95 -1.30
C PHE A 5 1.55 -14.87 -0.68
N LYS A 6 0.46 -15.17 -1.39
CA LYS A 6 -0.57 -16.12 -0.93
C LYS A 6 0.03 -17.49 -0.61
N SER A 7 0.89 -18.02 -1.49
CA SER A 7 1.60 -19.28 -1.24
C SER A 7 2.39 -19.24 0.07
N ASN A 8 3.14 -18.15 0.32
CA ASN A 8 3.90 -17.99 1.55
C ASN A 8 3.01 -17.90 2.80
N ILE A 9 1.88 -17.20 2.71
CA ILE A 9 0.89 -17.14 3.80
C ILE A 9 0.30 -18.52 4.09
N SER A 10 -0.08 -19.29 3.06
CA SER A 10 -0.58 -20.65 3.24
C SER A 10 0.47 -21.59 3.85
N ASP A 11 1.77 -21.38 3.56
CA ASP A 11 2.86 -22.11 4.21
C ASP A 11 2.99 -21.73 5.69
N ILE A 12 2.87 -20.44 6.04
CA ILE A 12 2.85 -19.96 7.43
C ILE A 12 1.64 -20.52 8.19
N ALA A 13 0.47 -20.57 7.54
CA ALA A 13 -0.77 -21.08 8.11
C ALA A 13 -0.68 -22.56 8.54
N ARG A 14 0.24 -23.33 7.94
CA ARG A 14 0.49 -24.74 8.26
C ARG A 14 1.53 -24.95 9.37
N SER A 15 2.12 -23.89 9.92
CA SER A 15 3.16 -23.96 10.94
C SER A 15 2.61 -24.05 12.38
N ASP A 16 3.39 -24.59 13.31
CA ASP A 16 2.99 -24.78 14.72
C ASP A 16 2.61 -23.47 15.46
N ASN A 17 3.03 -22.31 14.95
CA ASN A 17 2.67 -20.99 15.49
C ASN A 17 2.04 -20.08 14.41
N ALA A 18 1.23 -20.67 13.52
CA ALA A 18 0.55 -19.99 12.42
C ALA A 18 -0.12 -18.69 12.85
N LYS A 19 -1.01 -18.74 13.85
CA LYS A 19 -1.80 -17.57 14.28
C LYS A 19 -0.94 -16.39 14.72
N GLY A 20 0.11 -16.64 15.51
CA GLY A 20 1.01 -15.58 15.98
C GLY A 20 1.80 -14.95 14.84
N GLN A 21 2.27 -15.76 13.90
CA GLN A 21 3.01 -15.30 12.72
C GLN A 21 2.11 -14.50 11.76
N LEU A 22 0.91 -14.99 11.47
CA LEU A 22 -0.07 -14.33 10.63
C LEU A 22 -0.50 -12.97 11.21
N LEU A 23 -0.81 -12.89 12.51
CA LEU A 23 -1.17 -11.62 13.17
C LEU A 23 -0.03 -10.59 13.10
N ARG A 24 1.22 -11.03 13.31
CA ARG A 24 2.39 -10.15 13.22
C ARG A 24 2.59 -9.62 11.79
N GLU A 25 2.42 -10.49 10.80
CA GLU A 25 2.55 -10.12 9.39
C GLU A 25 1.41 -9.17 8.96
N ARG A 26 0.18 -9.43 9.40
CA ARG A 26 -0.96 -8.54 9.23
C ARG A 26 -0.67 -7.15 9.77
N GLU A 27 -0.19 -7.06 11.02
CA GLU A 27 0.13 -5.78 11.66
C GLU A 27 1.26 -5.05 10.93
N ARG A 28 2.27 -5.78 10.43
CA ARG A 28 3.35 -5.23 9.61
C ARG A 28 2.79 -4.58 8.33
N LEU A 29 1.90 -5.27 7.62
CA LEU A 29 1.27 -4.76 6.39
C LEU A 29 0.32 -3.59 6.68
N MET A 30 -0.46 -3.64 7.75
CA MET A 30 -1.33 -2.53 8.17
C MET A 30 -0.53 -1.26 8.46
N ARG A 31 0.60 -1.37 9.19
CA ARG A 31 1.49 -0.22 9.42
C ARG A 31 2.08 0.33 8.12
N GLN A 32 2.39 -0.55 7.16
CA GLN A 32 2.88 -0.13 5.84
C GLN A 32 1.79 0.61 5.07
N TYR A 33 0.56 0.10 5.08
CA TYR A 33 -0.60 0.71 4.44
C TYR A 33 -0.85 2.12 4.99
N GLU A 34 -0.88 2.29 6.31
CA GLU A 34 -1.11 3.61 6.93
C GLU A 34 -0.01 4.62 6.58
N ARG A 35 1.27 4.20 6.56
CA ARG A 35 2.36 5.09 6.13
C ARG A 35 2.20 5.55 4.69
N MET A 36 1.87 4.63 3.79
CA MET A 36 1.69 4.94 2.36
C MET A 36 0.45 5.79 2.10
N LYS A 37 -0.61 5.61 2.89
CA LYS A 37 -1.81 6.44 2.84
C LYS A 37 -1.49 7.89 3.22
N THR A 38 -0.70 8.11 4.28
CA THR A 38 -0.21 9.43 4.66
C THR A 38 0.67 10.06 3.58
N GLU A 39 1.54 9.27 2.96
CA GLU A 39 2.37 9.73 1.84
C GLU A 39 1.50 10.17 0.65
N LEU A 40 0.49 9.36 0.28
CA LEU A 40 -0.45 9.70 -0.78
C LEU A 40 -1.17 11.03 -0.50
N GLN A 41 -1.69 11.19 0.71
CA GLN A 41 -2.36 12.43 1.13
C GLN A 41 -1.43 13.64 1.02
N THR A 42 -0.15 13.47 1.34
CA THR A 42 0.86 14.53 1.21
C THR A 42 1.04 14.95 -0.26
N TYR A 43 1.12 13.98 -1.18
CA TYR A 43 1.18 14.29 -2.61
C TYR A 43 -0.10 14.96 -3.13
N GLU A 44 -1.28 14.51 -2.69
CA GLU A 44 -2.57 15.09 -3.08
C GLU A 44 -2.67 16.55 -2.62
N ASN A 45 -2.27 16.85 -1.38
CA ASN A 45 -2.22 18.23 -0.86
C ASN A 45 -1.24 19.11 -1.65
N ASN A 46 -0.06 18.59 -1.96
CA ASN A 46 0.98 19.34 -2.69
C ASN A 46 0.54 19.67 -4.12
N ILE A 47 -0.14 18.74 -4.83
CA ILE A 47 -0.70 19.00 -6.16
C ILE A 47 -1.83 20.02 -6.07
N GLY A 48 -2.70 19.91 -5.05
CA GLY A 48 -3.73 20.90 -4.77
C GLY A 48 -3.14 22.31 -4.71
N PHE A 49 -2.06 22.50 -3.95
CA PHE A 49 -1.37 23.78 -3.84
C PHE A 49 -0.74 24.25 -5.16
N LEU A 50 -0.04 23.37 -5.88
CA LEU A 50 0.66 23.70 -7.14
C LEU A 50 -0.31 24.02 -8.29
N SER A 51 -1.49 23.38 -8.32
CA SER A 51 -2.50 23.58 -9.36
C SER A 51 -3.23 24.92 -9.23
N VAL A 52 -3.45 25.40 -8.00
CA VAL A 52 -4.05 26.73 -7.75
C VAL A 52 -3.05 27.86 -8.05
N SER A 53 -1.75 27.60 -7.86
CA SER A 53 -0.69 28.62 -7.96
C SER A 53 -0.03 28.72 -9.35
N SER A 54 -0.28 27.80 -10.28
CA SER A 54 0.41 27.79 -11.60
C SER A 54 -0.55 27.86 -12.80
N LYS A 55 -0.30 28.82 -13.72
CA LYS A 55 -1.07 29.00 -14.97
C LYS A 55 -0.45 28.28 -16.19
N LYS A 56 0.60 27.48 -16.01
CA LYS A 56 1.29 26.75 -17.10
C LYS A 56 1.72 25.36 -16.64
N GLY A 57 1.43 24.36 -17.48
CA GLY A 57 1.71 22.94 -17.26
C GLY A 57 3.16 22.70 -16.84
N ASN A 58 3.32 22.12 -15.66
CA ASN A 58 4.59 21.94 -14.99
C ASN A 58 4.89 20.44 -14.95
N ASN A 59 6.02 19.99 -15.54
CA ASN A 59 6.45 18.58 -15.51
C ASN A 59 6.46 17.98 -14.09
N LEU A 60 6.65 18.83 -13.07
CA LEU A 60 6.55 18.45 -11.66
C LEU A 60 5.17 17.89 -11.28
N VAL A 61 4.08 18.47 -11.79
CA VAL A 61 2.71 18.00 -11.51
C VAL A 61 2.49 16.63 -12.16
N ASP A 62 3.01 16.43 -13.37
CA ASP A 62 2.93 15.14 -14.06
C ASP A 62 3.72 14.06 -13.32
N ASP A 63 4.95 14.36 -12.86
CA ASP A 63 5.76 13.45 -12.05
C ASP A 63 5.06 13.08 -10.74
N MET A 64 4.47 14.06 -10.06
CA MET A 64 3.71 13.83 -8.82
C MET A 64 2.46 12.99 -9.09
N ASN A 65 1.75 13.23 -10.20
CA ASN A 65 0.63 12.40 -10.63
C ASN A 65 1.07 10.95 -10.88
N GLN A 66 2.22 10.73 -11.53
CA GLN A 66 2.76 9.38 -11.72
C GLN A 66 3.12 8.71 -10.39
N LYS A 67 3.72 9.44 -9.43
CA LYS A 67 4.01 8.92 -8.09
C LYS A 67 2.73 8.52 -7.35
N MET A 68 1.69 9.37 -7.36
CA MET A 68 0.40 9.04 -6.76
C MET A 68 -0.22 7.77 -7.37
N LYS A 69 -0.14 7.60 -8.70
CA LYS A 69 -0.63 6.37 -9.36
C LYS A 69 0.10 5.13 -8.86
N LYS A 70 1.42 5.19 -8.69
CA LYS A 70 2.22 4.09 -8.14
C LYS A 70 1.81 3.79 -6.69
N ILE A 71 1.72 4.82 -5.84
CA ILE A 71 1.30 4.65 -4.44
C ILE A 71 -0.10 4.04 -4.34
N LYS A 72 -1.06 4.51 -5.15
CA LYS A 72 -2.42 3.93 -5.20
C LYS A 72 -2.40 2.45 -5.60
N SER A 73 -1.59 2.08 -6.60
CA SER A 73 -1.44 0.67 -7.00
C SER A 73 -0.79 -0.18 -5.91
N GLU A 74 0.16 0.35 -5.16
CA GLU A 74 0.81 -0.36 -4.06
C GLU A 74 -0.12 -0.49 -2.85
N LEU A 75 -0.94 0.52 -2.54
CA LEU A 75 -1.99 0.46 -1.54
C LEU A 75 -3.01 -0.64 -1.86
N ASP A 76 -3.49 -0.73 -3.11
CA ASP A 76 -4.39 -1.80 -3.56
C ASP A 76 -3.76 -3.19 -3.37
N LEU A 77 -2.47 -3.33 -3.69
CA LEU A 77 -1.75 -4.58 -3.45
C LEU A 77 -1.64 -4.90 -1.96
N LEU A 78 -1.39 -3.91 -1.10
CA LEU A 78 -1.34 -4.11 0.36
C LEU A 78 -2.68 -4.56 0.91
N VAL A 79 -3.79 -3.95 0.46
CA VAL A 79 -5.15 -4.36 0.85
C VAL A 79 -5.40 -5.82 0.48
N LYS A 80 -5.06 -6.22 -0.76
CA LYS A 80 -5.21 -7.61 -1.20
C LYS A 80 -4.35 -8.59 -0.40
N LYS A 81 -3.16 -8.18 0.01
CA LYS A 81 -2.28 -9.01 0.87
C LYS A 81 -2.83 -9.14 2.29
N ILE A 82 -3.34 -8.06 2.88
CA ILE A 82 -3.96 -8.08 4.20
C ILE A 82 -5.20 -8.98 4.17
N ALA A 83 -6.05 -8.84 3.16
CA ALA A 83 -7.22 -9.71 2.97
C ALA A 83 -6.84 -11.19 2.86
N ALA A 84 -5.77 -11.52 2.13
CA ALA A 84 -5.28 -12.89 2.05
C ALA A 84 -4.78 -13.46 3.39
N ILE A 85 -4.25 -12.61 4.30
CA ILE A 85 -3.94 -13.05 5.67
C ILE A 85 -5.22 -13.24 6.47
N ASP A 86 -6.19 -12.33 6.33
CA ASP A 86 -7.47 -12.39 7.03
C ASP A 86 -8.31 -13.61 6.61
N GLU A 87 -8.12 -14.13 5.39
CA GLU A 87 -8.71 -15.39 4.91
C GLU A 87 -8.11 -16.65 5.57
N GLU A 88 -6.88 -16.56 6.11
CA GLU A 88 -6.12 -17.68 6.69
C GLU A 88 -6.07 -17.65 8.23
N LEU A 89 -6.63 -16.60 8.85
CA LEU A 89 -6.72 -16.39 10.31
C LEU A 89 -8.03 -16.91 10.90
#